data_AF-A0A949RXI5-F1
#
_entry.id   AF-A0A949RXI5-F1
#
_cell.length_a   1.000
_cell.length_b   1.000
_cell.length_c   1.000
_cell.angle_alpha   90.00
_cell.angle_beta   90.00
_cell.angle_gamma   90.00
#
_symmetry.space_group_name_H-M   'P 1'
#
loop_
_entity.id
_entity.type
_entity.pdbx_description
1 polymer ?
#
loop_
_entity_poly.entity_id
_entity_poly.type
_entity_poly.pdbx_seq_one_letter_code
_entity_poly.pdbx_strand_id
1 'polypeptide(L)'
;MISIGVSHLLSGNAYGSPSRVPWAMYVWSDYRHPTQLYEIFLALAIFTLVLPKVLPAHAPGIRFAQFVSLSALARVFLEAFRGDSVLWLDGYRAAQVMGLLVLIICIVLLRQWERIEPNEASIW
;
A
#
# COMPACT_ATOMS: atom_id res chain seq x y z
N MET A 1 -3.77 2.59 8.40
CA MET A 1 -3.09 3.41 7.36
C MET A 1 -3.57 4.85 7.34
N ILE A 2 -4.88 5.13 7.35
CA ILE A 2 -5.42 6.51 7.28
C ILE A 2 -4.84 7.42 8.36
N SER A 3 -4.89 7.02 9.63
CA SER A 3 -4.38 7.82 10.76
C SER A 3 -2.88 8.10 10.68
N ILE A 4 -2.10 7.18 10.09
CA ILE A 4 -0.66 7.35 9.88
C ILE A 4 -0.42 8.45 8.83
N GLY A 5 -1.11 8.40 7.70
CA GLY A 5 -1.03 9.46 6.68
C GLY A 5 -1.43 10.83 7.22
N VAL A 6 -2.47 10.90 8.05
CA VAL A 6 -2.86 12.15 8.73
C VAL A 6 -1.77 12.64 9.69
N SER A 7 -1.16 11.74 10.46
CA SER A 7 -0.03 12.08 11.34
C SER A 7 1.17 12.62 10.55
N HIS A 8 1.51 12.00 9.41
CA HIS A 8 2.57 12.49 8.51
C HIS A 8 2.24 13.88 7.94
N LEU A 9 0.99 14.10 7.53
CA LEU A 9 0.55 15.40 7.01
C LEU A 9 0.69 16.51 8.07
N LEU A 10 0.27 16.25 9.31
CA LEU A 10 0.33 17.22 10.39
C LEU A 10 1.76 17.47 10.91
N SER A 11 2.62 16.46 10.85
CA SER A 11 4.03 16.58 11.28
C SER A 11 4.97 17.09 10.18
N GLY A 12 4.54 17.10 8.92
CA GLY A 12 5.40 17.39 7.77
C GLY A 12 6.45 16.31 7.49
N ASN A 13 6.33 15.14 8.10
CA ASN A 13 7.23 14.00 7.90
C ASN A 13 6.77 13.15 6.69
N ALA A 14 7.55 12.13 6.32
CA ALA A 14 7.25 11.23 5.20
C ALA A 14 7.00 11.95 3.87
N TYR A 15 7.77 13.02 3.65
CA TYR A 15 7.63 13.91 2.50
C TYR A 15 8.24 13.31 1.23
N GLY A 16 7.80 13.82 0.08
CA GLY A 16 8.26 13.34 -1.21
C GLY A 16 9.64 13.83 -1.63
N SER A 17 10.17 13.24 -2.69
CA SER A 17 11.33 13.77 -3.40
C SER A 17 10.98 15.14 -4.04
N PRO A 18 12.00 16.00 -4.27
CA PRO A 18 11.81 17.26 -4.97
C PRO A 18 11.12 17.08 -6.32
N SER A 19 10.14 17.92 -6.61
CA SER A 19 9.28 17.79 -7.79
C SER A 19 8.67 19.11 -8.22
N ARG A 20 8.35 19.20 -9.51
CA ARG A 20 7.77 20.40 -10.15
C ARG A 20 6.34 20.15 -10.65
N VAL A 21 5.67 19.11 -10.14
CA VAL A 21 4.26 18.86 -10.46
C VAL A 21 3.38 20.03 -9.98
N PRO A 22 2.26 20.35 -10.66
CA PRO A 22 1.47 21.55 -10.35
C PRO A 22 0.76 21.49 -8.99
N TRP A 23 0.66 20.30 -8.39
CA TRP A 23 0.14 20.08 -7.03
C TRP A 23 1.26 19.80 -6.01
N ALA A 24 2.51 20.18 -6.30
CA ALA A 24 3.61 20.05 -5.35
C ALA A 24 3.34 20.88 -4.09
N MET A 25 3.76 20.36 -2.93
CA MET A 25 3.62 21.04 -1.65
C MET A 25 4.99 21.56 -1.21
N TYR A 26 5.02 22.80 -0.72
CA TYR A 26 6.25 23.39 -0.19
C TYR A 26 6.48 22.89 1.24
N VAL A 27 7.50 22.03 1.40
CA VAL A 27 7.86 21.41 2.69
C VAL A 27 9.38 21.30 2.78
N TRP A 28 9.96 21.66 3.94
CA TRP A 28 11.42 21.63 4.16
C TRP A 28 12.22 22.41 3.10
N SER A 29 11.78 23.64 2.83
CA SER A 29 12.42 24.59 1.90
C SER A 29 12.50 24.16 0.43
N ASP A 30 11.67 23.20 0.01
CA ASP A 30 11.61 22.75 -1.39
C ASP A 30 10.18 22.37 -1.79
N TYR A 31 9.89 22.38 -3.09
CA TYR A 31 8.64 21.86 -3.64
C TYR A 31 8.77 20.35 -3.85
N ARG A 32 7.88 19.59 -3.21
CA ARG A 32 7.98 18.12 -3.14
C ARG A 32 6.65 17.46 -3.51
N HIS A 33 6.73 16.19 -3.89
CA HIS A 33 5.51 15.38 -4.01
C HIS A 33 4.77 15.35 -2.66
N PRO A 34 3.45 15.66 -2.63
CA PRO A 34 2.64 15.55 -1.42
C PRO A 34 2.30 14.08 -1.11
N THR A 35 3.33 13.27 -0.84
CA THR A 35 3.22 11.84 -0.53
C THR A 35 2.31 11.54 0.64
N GLN A 36 2.18 12.47 1.60
CA GLN A 36 1.26 12.32 2.73
C GLN A 36 -0.20 12.31 2.26
N LEU A 37 -0.55 13.16 1.29
CA LEU A 37 -1.88 13.15 0.69
C LEU A 37 -2.10 11.86 -0.09
N TYR A 38 -1.12 11.42 -0.88
CA TYR A 38 -1.21 10.15 -1.60
C TYR A 38 -1.43 8.98 -0.65
N GLU A 39 -0.76 8.96 0.51
CA GLU A 39 -0.95 7.94 1.54
C GLU A 39 -2.37 7.92 2.09
N ILE A 40 -2.94 9.09 2.42
CA ILE A 40 -4.33 9.20 2.89
C ILE A 40 -5.31 8.72 1.82
N PHE A 41 -5.15 9.18 0.57
CA PHE A 41 -6.03 8.79 -0.54
C PHE A 41 -5.97 7.28 -0.81
N LEU A 42 -4.77 6.70 -0.85
CA LEU A 42 -4.61 5.25 -1.03
C LEU A 42 -5.20 4.48 0.16
N ALA A 43 -5.01 4.96 1.39
CA ALA A 43 -5.57 4.30 2.57
C ALA A 43 -7.12 4.32 2.57
N LEU A 44 -7.73 5.42 2.10
CA LEU A 44 -9.17 5.49 1.89
C LEU A 44 -9.64 4.56 0.77
N ALA A 45 -8.93 4.53 -0.36
CA ALA A 45 -9.23 3.61 -1.45
C ALA A 45 -9.17 2.14 -1.01
N ILE A 46 -8.13 1.75 -0.27
CA ILE A 46 -7.99 0.40 0.30
C ILE A 46 -9.15 0.09 1.25
N PHE A 47 -9.50 1.03 2.14
CA PHE A 47 -10.62 0.86 3.05
C PHE A 47 -11.93 0.58 2.29
N THR A 48 -12.21 1.36 1.24
CA THR A 48 -13.39 1.17 0.40
C THR A 48 -13.36 -0.15 -0.36
N LEU A 49 -12.21 -0.53 -0.93
CA LEU A 49 -12.06 -1.76 -1.71
C LEU A 49 -12.29 -3.01 -0.86
N VAL A 50 -11.78 -3.03 0.38
CA VAL A 50 -11.89 -4.18 1.29
C VAL A 50 -13.30 -4.34 1.89
N LEU A 51 -14.21 -3.37 1.67
CA LEU A 51 -15.59 -3.50 2.11
C LEU A 51 -16.25 -4.73 1.46
N PRO A 52 -17.05 -5.51 2.21
CA PRO A 52 -17.66 -6.75 1.72
C PRO A 52 -18.51 -6.59 0.46
N LYS A 53 -19.04 -5.38 0.23
CA LYS A 53 -19.85 -5.06 -0.96
C LYS A 53 -19.03 -4.83 -2.23
N VAL A 54 -17.73 -4.56 -2.09
CA VAL A 54 -16.84 -4.20 -3.20
C VAL A 54 -15.97 -5.40 -3.57
N LEU A 55 -15.25 -5.96 -2.61
CA LEU A 55 -14.51 -7.19 -2.77
C LEU A 55 -15.14 -8.28 -1.90
N PRO A 56 -15.75 -9.32 -2.50
CA PRO A 56 -16.23 -10.45 -1.75
C PRO A 56 -15.03 -11.22 -1.15
N ALA A 57 -15.29 -11.85 -0.01
CA ALA A 57 -14.35 -12.73 0.67
C ALA A 57 -15.15 -13.93 1.16
N HIS A 58 -15.00 -15.06 0.47
CA HIS A 58 -15.83 -16.25 0.66
C HIS A 58 -15.32 -17.16 1.78
N ALA A 59 -14.02 -17.12 2.07
CA ALA A 59 -13.40 -17.82 3.19
C ALA A 59 -12.86 -16.89 4.29
N PRO A 60 -12.79 -17.37 5.55
CA PRO A 60 -12.05 -16.71 6.62
C PRO A 60 -10.59 -16.44 6.20
N GLY A 61 -10.09 -15.23 6.46
CA GLY A 61 -8.71 -14.84 6.15
C GLY A 61 -8.52 -14.15 4.78
N ILE A 62 -9.38 -14.39 3.78
CA ILE A 62 -9.27 -13.74 2.45
C ILE A 62 -9.31 -12.22 2.56
N ARG A 63 -10.24 -11.68 3.37
CA ARG A 63 -10.36 -10.22 3.55
C ARG A 63 -9.09 -9.60 4.16
N PHE A 64 -8.43 -10.32 5.08
CA PHE A 64 -7.16 -9.88 5.64
C PHE A 64 -6.05 -9.92 4.59
N ALA A 65 -5.95 -10.99 3.80
CA ALA A 65 -4.98 -11.08 2.72
C ALA A 65 -5.20 -10.02 1.62
N GLN A 66 -6.45 -9.71 1.27
CA GLN A 66 -6.82 -8.58 0.40
C GLN A 66 -6.35 -7.24 0.99
N PHE A 67 -6.63 -6.98 2.26
CA PHE A 67 -6.17 -5.76 2.93
C PHE A 67 -4.65 -5.63 2.93
N VAL A 68 -3.93 -6.69 3.31
CA VAL A 68 -2.46 -6.68 3.36
C VAL A 68 -1.84 -6.54 1.97
N SER A 69 -2.36 -7.25 0.97
CA SER A 69 -1.87 -7.14 -0.42
C SER A 69 -2.04 -5.73 -0.98
N LEU A 70 -3.23 -5.12 -0.83
CA LEU A 70 -3.48 -3.75 -1.28
C LEU A 70 -2.64 -2.73 -0.50
N SER A 71 -2.44 -2.94 0.80
CA SER A 71 -1.57 -2.11 1.64
C SER A 71 -0.11 -2.20 1.22
N ALA A 72 0.38 -3.41 0.92
CA ALA A 72 1.73 -3.65 0.45
C ALA A 72 1.96 -3.01 -0.93
N LEU A 73 1.01 -3.16 -1.85
CA LEU A 73 1.05 -2.51 -3.17
C LEU A 73 1.11 -0.99 -3.04
N ALA A 74 0.25 -0.38 -2.22
CA ALA A 74 0.28 1.05 -1.95
C ALA A 74 1.62 1.49 -1.34
N ARG A 75 2.22 0.68 -0.45
CA ARG A 75 3.51 0.99 0.16
C ARG A 75 4.64 1.00 -0.87
N VAL A 76 4.70 0.01 -1.76
CA VAL A 76 5.69 -0.06 -2.85
C VAL A 76 5.55 1.13 -3.80
N PHE A 77 4.30 1.49 -4.14
CA PHE A 77 4.01 2.65 -4.99
C PHE A 77 4.44 3.97 -4.34
N LEU A 78 4.04 4.22 -3.09
CA LEU A 78 4.38 5.46 -2.36
C LEU A 78 5.89 5.63 -2.17
N GLU A 79 6.61 4.53 -1.94
CA GLU A 79 8.04 4.56 -1.71
C GLU A 79 8.83 5.05 -2.93
N ALA A 80 8.29 4.91 -4.15
CA ALA A 80 8.88 5.49 -5.36
C ALA A 80 8.92 7.03 -5.34
N PHE A 81 8.01 7.66 -4.59
CA PHE A 81 7.90 9.11 -4.48
C PHE A 81 8.52 9.68 -3.20
N ARG A 82 8.90 8.85 -2.22
CA ARG A 82 9.44 9.33 -0.94
C ARG A 82 10.83 9.95 -1.11
N GLY A 83 11.04 11.07 -0.42
CA GLY A 83 12.33 11.76 -0.38
C GLY A 83 13.22 11.30 0.79
N ASP A 84 12.63 10.66 1.78
CA ASP A 84 13.24 10.28 3.07
C ASP A 84 13.32 8.75 3.25
N SER A 85 13.46 8.01 2.15
CA SER A 85 13.51 6.55 2.17
C SER A 85 14.74 6.01 2.88
N VAL A 86 14.53 4.97 3.68
CA VAL A 86 15.62 4.16 4.23
C VAL A 86 16.21 3.30 3.09
N LEU A 87 17.50 3.50 2.83
CA LEU A 87 18.23 2.76 1.80
C LEU A 87 18.97 1.58 2.44
N TRP A 88 18.88 0.42 1.81
CA TRP A 88 19.65 -0.78 2.09
C TRP A 88 20.60 -1.08 0.93
N LEU A 89 21.71 -1.73 1.25
CA LEU A 89 22.65 -2.39 0.32
C LEU A 89 22.79 -1.65 -1.02
N ASP A 90 23.59 -0.58 -1.05
CA ASP A 90 23.96 0.11 -2.30
C ASP A 90 22.83 0.88 -3.01
N GLY A 91 21.77 1.28 -2.28
CA GLY A 91 20.78 2.27 -2.75
C GLY A 91 19.37 1.74 -2.99
N TYR A 92 19.08 0.48 -2.64
CA TYR A 92 17.72 -0.05 -2.72
C TYR A 92 16.84 0.47 -1.57
N ARG A 93 15.62 0.89 -1.88
CA ARG A 93 14.67 1.35 -0.85
C ARG A 93 14.12 0.15 -0.08
N ALA A 94 14.46 0.06 1.21
CA ALA A 94 14.12 -1.08 2.06
C ALA A 94 12.62 -1.40 2.04
N ALA A 95 11.78 -0.36 2.09
CA ALA A 95 10.34 -0.52 2.09
C ALA A 95 9.76 -1.01 0.74
N GLN A 96 10.44 -0.78 -0.40
CA GLN A 96 10.04 -1.38 -1.68
C GLN A 96 10.30 -2.89 -1.67
N VAL A 97 11.49 -3.31 -1.22
CA VAL A 97 11.87 -4.72 -1.16
C VAL A 97 10.94 -5.49 -0.22
N MET A 98 10.75 -4.99 1.00
CA MET A 98 9.86 -5.62 1.98
C MET A 98 8.40 -5.60 1.52
N GLY A 99 7.94 -4.50 0.93
CA GLY A 99 6.59 -4.39 0.40
C GLY A 99 6.33 -5.39 -0.73
N LEU A 100 7.29 -5.56 -1.64
CA LEU A 100 7.16 -6.52 -2.74
C LEU A 100 7.13 -7.97 -2.23
N LEU A 101 7.98 -8.30 -1.25
CA LEU A 101 7.99 -9.63 -0.63
C LEU A 101 6.64 -9.96 0.01
N VAL A 102 6.09 -9.04 0.81
CA VAL A 102 4.76 -9.20 1.43
C VAL A 102 3.67 -9.34 0.37
N LEU A 103 3.71 -8.52 -0.68
CA LEU A 103 2.75 -8.58 -1.78
C LEU A 103 2.77 -9.95 -2.48
N ILE A 104 3.96 -10.49 -2.78
CA ILE A 104 4.11 -11.81 -3.39
C ILE A 104 3.52 -12.90 -2.50
N ILE A 105 3.81 -12.88 -1.20
CA ILE A 105 3.25 -13.85 -0.23
C ILE A 105 1.73 -13.80 -0.23
N CYS A 106 1.12 -12.60 -0.16
CA CYS A 106 -0.33 -12.46 -0.15
C CYS A 106 -0.97 -12.95 -1.46
N ILE A 107 -0.36 -12.68 -2.62
CA ILE A 107 -0.87 -13.17 -3.91
C ILE A 107 -0.83 -14.70 -3.96
N VAL A 108 0.25 -15.32 -3.48
CA VAL A 108 0.35 -16.80 -3.42
C VAL A 108 -0.73 -17.38 -2.52
N LEU A 109 -0.94 -16.80 -1.34
CA LEU A 109 -1.98 -17.23 -0.41
C LEU A 109 -3.38 -17.10 -1.02
N LEU A 110 -3.71 -15.95 -1.62
CA LEU A 110 -5.02 -15.74 -2.26
C LEU A 110 -5.27 -16.75 -3.38
N ARG A 111 -4.25 -17.02 -4.21
CA ARG A 111 -4.34 -18.05 -5.28
C ARG A 111 -4.51 -19.46 -4.74
N GLN A 112 -3.97 -19.78 -3.57
CA GLN A 112 -4.16 -21.09 -2.94
C GLN A 112 -5.62 -21.25 -2.48
N TRP A 113 -6.21 -20.21 -1.88
CA TRP A 113 -7.62 -20.23 -1.47
C TRP A 113 -8.57 -20.40 -2.67
N GLU A 114 -8.34 -19.68 -3.76
CA GLU A 114 -9.12 -19.82 -5.00
C GLU A 114 -9.03 -21.22 -5.62
N ARG A 115 -8.00 -22.03 -5.29
CA ARG A 115 -7.90 -23.41 -5.76
C ARG A 115 -8.62 -24.42 -4.87
N ILE A 116 -8.82 -24.09 -3.59
CA ILE A 116 -9.47 -24.98 -2.62
C ILE A 116 -10.99 -24.92 -2.79
N GLU A 117 -11.56 -23.72 -2.97
CA GLU A 117 -13.01 -23.51 -3.19
C GLU A 117 -13.62 -24.27 -4.40
N PRO A 118 -13.00 -24.33 -5.60
CA PRO A 118 -13.56 -25.08 -6.74
C PRO A 118 -13.55 -26.59 -6.52
N ASN A 119 -12.66 -27.12 -5.67
CA ASN A 119 -12.59 -28.56 -5.41
C ASN A 119 -13.77 -29.00 -4.53
N GLU A 120 -14.16 -28.20 -3.53
CA GLU A 120 -15.32 -28.50 -2.67
C GLU A 120 -16.66 -28.34 -3.42
N ALA A 121 -16.77 -27.40 -4.36
CA ALA A 121 -17.97 -27.20 -5.17
C ALA A 121 -18.22 -28.31 -6.21
N SER A 122 -17.21 -29.14 -6.52
CA SER A 122 -17.33 -30.27 -7.45
C SER A 122 -17.70 -31.61 -6.80
N ILE A 123 -17.73 -31.65 -5.47
CA ILE A 123 -17.96 -32.87 -4.66
C ILE A 123 -19.45 -33.03 -4.27
N TRP A 124 -20.30 -32.05 -4.62
CA TRP A 124 -21.75 -32.07 -4.40
C TRP A 124 -22.51 -31.89 -5.72
#